data_AF-A0A6A2FS50-F1
#
_entry.id   AF-A0A6A2FS50-F1
#
_cell.length_a   1.000
_cell.length_b   1.000
_cell.length_c   1.000
_cell.angle_alpha   90.00
_cell.angle_beta   90.00
_cell.angle_gamma   90.00
#
_symmetry.space_group_name_H-M   'P 1'
#
loop_
_entity.id
_entity.type
_entity.pdbx_description
1 polymer ?
#
loop_
_entity_poly.entity_id
_entity_poly.type
_entity_poly.pdbx_seq_one_letter_code
_entity_poly.pdbx_strand_id
1 'polypeptide(L)' 'MARFVKGDVVVVPFPFSDLSQSKRRPALVIAELTGKDVILCQITSQWINDEYGIRIDNKDFDEGSLNQRSP' A
#
# COMPACT_ATOMS: atom_id res chain seq x y z
N MET A 1 11.29 6.49 -16.59
CA MET A 1 10.32 5.79 -15.73
C MET A 1 10.37 6.48 -14.38
N ALA A 2 9.21 6.80 -13.79
CA ALA A 2 9.16 7.42 -12.47
C ALA A 2 9.77 6.48 -11.43
N ARG A 3 10.52 7.04 -10.46
CA ARG A 3 11.05 6.31 -9.32
C ARG A 3 10.03 6.44 -8.19
N PHE A 4 9.60 5.33 -7.63
CA PHE A 4 8.73 5.33 -6.46
C PHE A 4 9.59 5.61 -5.22
N VAL A 5 9.20 6.59 -4.43
CA VAL A 5 9.96 7.05 -3.27
C VAL A 5 9.16 6.86 -1.99
N LYS A 6 9.85 6.90 -0.85
CA LYS A 6 9.19 6.80 0.46
C LYS A 6 8.05 7.83 0.57
N GLY A 7 6.87 7.36 0.96
CA GLY A 7 5.65 8.19 1.05
C GLY A 7 4.68 7.98 -0.10
N ASP A 8 5.15 7.47 -1.24
CA ASP A 8 4.27 7.18 -2.37
C ASP A 8 3.31 6.02 -2.04
N VAL A 9 2.06 6.17 -2.46
CA VAL A 9 1.11 5.06 -2.52
C VAL A 9 1.05 4.52 -3.94
N VAL A 10 1.42 3.26 -4.09
CA VAL A 10 1.47 2.56 -5.39
C VAL A 10 0.45 1.44 -5.44
N VAL A 11 0.03 1.06 -6.65
CA VAL A 11 -0.86 -0.08 -6.86
C VAL A 11 -0.07 -1.25 -7.41
N VAL A 12 -0.06 -2.36 -6.66
CA VAL A 12 0.67 -3.59 -7.03
C VAL A 12 -0.28 -4.78 -7.19
N PRO A 13 0.02 -5.75 -8.06
CA PRO A 13 -0.65 -7.04 -8.04
C PRO A 13 -0.23 -7.81 -6.78
N PHE A 14 -1.18 -8.11 -5.91
CA PHE A 14 -0.97 -8.89 -4.70
C PHE A 14 -1.71 -10.23 -4.81
N PRO A 15 -1.03 -11.37 -4.64
CA PRO A 15 -1.64 -12.68 -4.80
C PRO A 15 -2.62 -12.98 -3.67
N PHE A 16 -3.57 -13.86 -3.94
CA PHE A 16 -4.30 -14.56 -2.89
C PHE A 16 -3.41 -15.60 -2.20
N SER A 17 -3.80 -16.03 -1.00
CA SER A 17 -3.05 -17.03 -0.22
C SER A 17 -2.92 -18.38 -0.91
N ASP A 18 -3.87 -18.72 -1.79
CA ASP A 18 -3.85 -19.93 -2.62
C ASP A 18 -3.09 -19.74 -3.94
N LEU A 19 -2.53 -18.55 -4.19
CA LEU A 19 -1.80 -18.15 -5.40
C LEU A 19 -2.59 -18.30 -6.70
N SER A 20 -3.91 -18.51 -6.65
CA SER A 20 -4.72 -18.78 -7.85
C SER A 20 -4.85 -17.56 -8.76
N GLN A 21 -4.94 -16.37 -8.16
CA GLN A 21 -5.08 -15.09 -8.84
C GLN A 21 -4.40 -13.98 -8.04
N SER A 22 -4.24 -12.82 -8.67
CA SER A 22 -3.81 -11.59 -8.00
C SER A 22 -4.88 -10.51 -8.10
N LYS A 23 -4.93 -9.65 -7.07
CA LYS A 23 -5.76 -8.45 -7.04
C LYS A 23 -4.86 -7.23 -6.99
N ARG A 24 -5.29 -6.13 -7.61
CA ARG A 24 -4.63 -4.83 -7.46
C ARG A 24 -4.86 -4.32 -6.05
N ARG A 25 -3.81 -4.09 -5.28
CA ARG A 25 -3.87 -3.53 -3.92
C ARG A 25 -2.99 -2.29 -3.80
N PRO A 26 -3.47 -1.22 -3.15
CA PRO A 26 -2.61 -0.13 -2.77
C PRO A 26 -1.58 -0.58 -1.72
N ALA A 27 -0.40 0.00 -1.77
CA ALA A 27 0.66 -0.20 -0.80
C ALA A 27 1.50 1.07 -0.65
N LEU A 28 1.94 1.36 0.57
CA LEU A 28 2.78 2.50 0.90
C LEU A 28 4.26 2.12 0.71
N VAL A 29 5.02 2.93 -0.01
CA VAL A 29 6.48 2.79 -0.07
C VAL A 29 7.08 3.30 1.24
N ILE A 30 7.75 2.41 1.99
CA ILE A 30 8.37 2.76 3.29
C ILE A 30 9.88 2.92 3.22
N ALA A 31 10.52 2.27 2.24
CA ALA A 31 11.95 2.43 1.97
C ALA A 31 12.28 2.13 0.51
N GLU A 32 13.26 2.86 -0.01
CA GLU A 32 13.91 2.54 -1.28
C GLU A 32 15.17 1.74 -1.00
N LEU A 33 15.42 0.72 -1.81
CA LEU A 33 16.64 -0.07 -1.75
C LEU A 33 17.58 0.31 -2.90
N THR A 34 18.83 -0.13 -2.81
CA THR A 34 19.78 0.04 -3.91
C THR A 34 19.24 -0.66 -5.16
N GLY A 35 19.16 0.06 -6.28
CA GLY A 35 18.63 -0.48 -7.54
C GLY A 35 17.19 -0.05 -7.79
N LYS A 36 16.31 -1.03 -8.07
CA LYS A 36 14.90 -0.81 -8.44
C LYS A 36 13.91 -1.38 -7.42
N ASP A 37 14.41 -1.92 -6.32
CA ASP A 37 13.60 -2.57 -5.31
C ASP A 37 13.15 -1.55 -4.26
N VAL A 38 11.95 -1.77 -3.72
CA VAL A 38 11.36 -0.96 -2.65
C VAL A 38 10.73 -1.87 -1.61
N ILE A 39 10.70 -1.41 -0.37
CA ILE A 39 9.94 -2.06 0.70
C ILE A 39 8.57 -1.39 0.77
N LEU A 40 7.52 -2.22 0.74
CA LEU A 40 6.13 -1.79 0.77
C LEU A 40 5.45 -2.20 2.09
N CYS A 41 4.55 -1.35 2.57
CA CYS A 41 3.59 -1.66 3.62
C CYS A 41 2.19 -1.81 2.97
N GLN A 42 1.49 -2.90 3.27
CA GLN A 42 0.19 -3.16 2.67
C GLN A 42 -0.86 -2.17 3.19
N ILE A 43 -1.73 -1.70 2.31
CA ILE A 43 -2.96 -0.99 2.67
C ILE A 43 -4.15 -1.90 2.38
N THR A 44 -5.04 -2.07 3.36
CA THR A 44 -6.25 -2.88 3.25
C THR A 44 -7.47 -2.08 3.69
N SER A 45 -8.63 -2.34 3.10
CA SER A 45 -9.91 -1.79 3.57
C SER A 45 -10.68 -2.75 4.46
N GLN A 46 -10.19 -3.98 4.59
CA GLN A 46 -10.77 -4.96 5.50
C GLN A 46 -10.27 -4.65 6.90
N TRP A 47 -11.18 -4.55 7.85
CA TRP A 47 -10.84 -4.45 9.26
C TRP A 47 -10.13 -5.73 9.69
N ILE A 48 -8.85 -5.61 10.04
CA ILE A 48 -8.07 -6.66 10.67
C ILE A 48 -7.76 -6.16 12.07
N ASN A 49 -8.05 -6.96 13.09
CA ASN A 49 -7.73 -6.62 14.47
C ASN A 49 -6.21 -6.80 14.69
N ASP A 50 -5.44 -5.83 14.19
CA ASP A 50 -3.98 -5.79 14.26
C ASP A 50 -3.56 -4.59 15.13
N GLU A 51 -2.78 -4.85 16.18
CA GLU A 51 -2.27 -3.83 17.10
C GLU A 51 -1.30 -2.84 16.42
N TYR A 52 -0.70 -3.24 15.30
CA TYR A 52 0.20 -2.41 14.49
C TYR A 52 -0.52 -1.71 13.34
N GLY A 53 -1.83 -1.90 13.21
CA GLY A 53 -2.65 -1.24 12.20
C GLY A 53 -2.67 0.27 12.41
N ILE A 54 -2.36 1.02 11.34
CA ILE A 54 -2.47 2.48 11.32
C ILE A 54 -3.62 2.84 10.40
N ARG A 55 -4.63 3.51 10.96
CA ARG A 55 -5.75 4.05 10.22
C ARG A 55 -5.28 5.13 9.25
N ILE A 56 -5.78 5.09 8.01
CA ILE A 56 -5.50 6.10 6.98
C ILE A 56 -6.82 6.63 6.40
N ASP A 57 -6.97 7.94 6.39
CA ASP A 57 -8.08 8.69 5.79
C ASP A 57 -7.56 9.66 4.71
N ASN A 58 -8.44 10.18 3.86
CA ASN A 58 -8.05 11.07 2.73
C ASN A 58 -7.34 12.36 3.16
N LYS A 59 -7.46 12.76 4.43
CA LYS A 59 -6.77 13.92 5.00
C LYS A 59 -5.28 13.68 5.23
N ASP A 60 -4.85 12.41 5.23
CA ASP A 60 -3.46 12.01 5.46
C ASP A 60 -2.66 12.00 4.15
N PHE A 61 -3.28 12.40 3.04
CA PHE A 61 -2.68 12.53 1.73
C PHE A 61 -2.45 14.00 1.39
N ASP A 62 -1.22 14.35 1.01
CA ASP A 62 -0.92 15.66 0.42
C ASP A 62 -1.53 15.77 -0.99
N GLU A 63 -1.45 14.69 -1.77
CA GLU A 63 -2.01 14.56 -3.11
C GLU A 63 -2.66 13.19 -3.32
N GLY A 64 -3.75 13.14 -4.09
CA GLY A 64 -4.49 11.92 -4.36
C GLY A 64 -5.41 11.49 -3.20
N SER A 65 -5.85 10.23 -3.23
CA SER A 65 -6.75 9.67 -2.21
C SER A 65 -6.86 8.14 -2.33
N LEU A 66 -7.40 7.50 -1.31
CA LEU A 66 -7.92 6.14 -1.41
C LEU A 66 -9.41 6.16 -1.73
N ASN A 67 -9.85 5.22 -2.58
CA ASN A 67 -11.27 5.09 -2.97
C ASN A 67 -12.18 4.64 -1.82
N GLN A 68 -11.61 4.16 -0.72
CA GLN A 68 -12.30 3.70 0.47
C GLN A 68 -11.37 3.92 1.68
N ARG A 69 -11.97 4.15 2.85
CA ARG A 69 -11.21 4.30 4.09
C ARG A 69 -10.51 2.98 4.45
N SER A 70 -9.31 3.09 4.99
CA SER A 70 -8.54 1.96 5.52
C SER A 70 -8.55 2.04 7.04
N PRO A 71 -9.29 1.13 7.70
CA PRO A 71 -9.47 1.16 9.15
C PRO A 71 -8.19 0.88 9.93
#